data_AF-A0A243B1H2-F1
#
_entry.id   AF-A0A243B1H2-F1
#
_cell.length_a   1.000
_cell.length_b   1.000
_cell.length_c   1.000
_cell.angle_alpha   90.00
_cell.angle_beta   90.00
_cell.angle_gamma   90.00
#
_symmetry.space_group_name_H-M   'P 1'
#
loop_
_entity.id
_entity.type
_entity.pdbx_description
1 polymer ?
#
loop_
_entity_poly.entity_id
_entity_poly.type
_entity_poly.pdbx_seq_one_letter_code
_entity_poly.pdbx_strand_id
1 'polypeptide(L)'
;MSLYATSGTTIYFAVDFDVYGYEISDNIIPHFAAIKSVFAAMSGKYTVGIYGPRAAGIRAHETGCAKYSFVSGMSPRYSGNLGYPLPKNWSFDQISTISIGAGEGLIKIDNNISSGRDLGQSSVKPVEHINGLDYPLRNNFIILAKKTPSSRGVKGHSPVSR
;
A
#
# COMPACT_ATOMS: atom_id res chain seq x y z
N MET A 1 5.79 -12.80 16.05
CA MET A 1 5.51 -12.37 14.67
C MET A 1 6.76 -11.72 14.10
N SER A 2 7.46 -12.35 13.16
CA SER A 2 8.54 -11.70 12.39
C SER A 2 8.00 -11.44 11.00
N LEU A 3 7.92 -10.18 10.58
CA LEU A 3 7.34 -9.80 9.29
C LEU A 3 8.34 -9.87 8.12
N TYR A 4 9.57 -10.36 8.37
CA TYR A 4 10.72 -10.38 7.43
C TYR A 4 11.13 -9.03 6.82
N ALA A 5 10.36 -7.99 7.09
CA ALA A 5 10.58 -6.62 6.70
C ALA A 5 11.73 -6.01 7.49
N THR A 6 12.56 -5.23 6.80
CA THR A 6 13.70 -4.53 7.40
C THR A 6 13.23 -3.39 8.31
N SER A 7 14.07 -2.97 9.25
CA SER A 7 13.77 -1.84 10.11
C SER A 7 13.51 -0.57 9.28
N GLY A 8 12.54 0.23 9.68
CA GLY A 8 12.09 1.42 8.94
C GLY A 8 11.02 1.13 7.88
N THR A 9 10.63 -0.13 7.68
CA THR A 9 9.52 -0.48 6.76
C THR A 9 8.20 0.10 7.27
N THR A 10 7.41 0.67 6.36
CA THR A 10 6.00 1.03 6.62
C THR A 10 5.13 -0.21 6.53
N ILE A 11 4.30 -0.45 7.54
CA ILE A 11 3.25 -1.47 7.50
C ILE A 11 1.90 -0.76 7.36
N TYR A 12 1.17 -1.08 6.29
CA TYR A 12 -0.14 -0.49 6.00
C TYR A 12 -1.24 -1.33 6.63
N PHE A 13 -1.89 -0.78 7.66
CA PHE A 13 -3.04 -1.42 8.32
C PHE A 13 -4.32 -1.01 7.60
N ALA A 14 -5.20 -1.97 7.35
CA ALA A 14 -6.37 -1.79 6.49
C ALA A 14 -7.60 -1.30 7.25
N VAL A 15 -8.26 -0.29 6.69
CA VAL A 15 -9.64 0.10 6.93
C VAL A 15 -10.39 -0.20 5.64
N ASP A 16 -10.74 -1.47 5.44
CA ASP A 16 -11.30 -1.97 4.16
C ASP A 16 -12.82 -2.15 4.23
N PHE A 17 -13.52 -1.06 4.56
CA PHE A 17 -14.97 -1.00 4.57
C PHE A 17 -15.47 0.43 4.37
N ASP A 18 -16.77 0.60 4.15
CA ASP A 18 -17.40 1.90 4.04
C ASP A 18 -17.47 2.59 5.41
N VAL A 19 -16.41 3.34 5.75
CA VAL A 19 -16.27 4.01 7.05
C VAL A 19 -16.90 5.41 7.06
N TYR A 20 -17.63 5.71 8.13
CA TYR A 20 -18.23 7.03 8.39
C TYR A 20 -17.35 7.91 9.28
N GLY A 21 -17.59 9.23 9.25
CA GLY A 21 -16.81 10.21 10.00
C GLY A 21 -16.76 9.97 11.53
N TYR A 22 -17.87 9.49 12.11
CA TYR A 22 -17.91 9.14 13.53
C TYR A 22 -17.06 7.90 13.81
N GLU A 23 -17.12 6.86 12.98
CA GLU A 23 -16.29 5.66 13.13
C GLU A 23 -14.80 5.97 12.97
N ILE A 24 -14.44 6.92 12.09
CA ILE A 24 -13.07 7.41 11.99
C ILE A 24 -12.61 7.96 13.34
N SER A 25 -13.43 8.82 13.94
CA SER A 25 -13.08 9.53 15.18
C SER A 25 -13.08 8.61 16.40
N ASP A 26 -14.09 7.76 16.50
CA ASP A 26 -14.39 6.95 17.69
C ASP A 26 -13.64 5.62 17.70
N ASN A 27 -13.34 5.05 16.52
CA ASN A 27 -12.77 3.71 16.39
C ASN A 27 -11.42 3.71 15.66
N ILE A 28 -11.33 4.31 14.47
CA ILE A 28 -10.12 4.22 13.62
C ILE A 28 -8.95 4.96 14.25
N ILE A 29 -9.12 6.22 14.67
CA ILE A 29 -8.02 6.98 15.27
C ILE A 29 -7.50 6.32 16.56
N PRO A 30 -8.34 5.89 17.51
CA PRO A 30 -7.89 5.13 18.68
C PRO A 30 -7.13 3.84 18.31
N HIS A 31 -7.61 3.09 17.32
CA HIS A 31 -6.94 1.89 16.83
C HIS A 31 -5.53 2.18 16.29
N PHE A 32 -5.39 3.19 15.42
CA PHE A 32 -4.10 3.56 14.85
C PHE A 32 -3.15 4.18 15.90
N ALA A 33 -3.67 4.90 16.88
CA ALA A 33 -2.88 5.38 18.03
C ALA A 33 -2.31 4.21 18.84
N ALA A 34 -3.09 3.16 19.09
CA ALA A 34 -2.62 1.96 19.79
C ALA A 34 -1.52 1.23 19.01
N ILE A 35 -1.69 1.05 17.69
CA ILE A 35 -0.64 0.46 16.82
C ILE A 35 0.64 1.28 16.89
N LYS A 36 0.54 2.61 16.79
CA LYS A 36 1.69 3.52 16.87
C LYS A 36 2.42 3.37 18.20
N SER A 37 1.71 3.24 19.32
CA SER A 37 2.31 2.99 20.63
C SER A 37 3.03 1.64 20.71
N VAL A 38 2.50 0.59 20.10
CA VAL A 38 3.18 -0.72 20.00
C VAL A 38 4.49 -0.58 19.23
N PHE A 39 4.49 0.10 18.09
CA PHE A 39 5.71 0.31 17.31
C PHE A 39 6.73 1.20 18.04
N ALA A 40 6.27 2.19 18.81
CA ALA A 40 7.15 2.99 19.66
C ALA A 40 7.84 2.13 20.74
N ALA A 41 7.11 1.22 21.38
CA ALA A 41 7.67 0.27 22.35
C ALA A 41 8.67 -0.72 21.72
N MET A 42 8.58 -0.95 20.42
CA MET A 42 9.53 -1.72 19.63
C MET A 42 10.70 -0.87 19.09
N SER A 43 11.05 0.22 19.79
CA SER A 43 12.09 1.19 19.38
C SER A 43 11.86 1.78 17.98
N GLY A 44 10.60 1.92 17.56
CA GLY A 44 10.25 2.46 16.25
C GLY A 44 10.69 1.59 15.07
N LYS A 45 10.85 0.26 15.28
CA LYS A 45 11.31 -0.68 14.25
C LYS A 45 10.51 -0.61 12.94
N TYR A 46 9.22 -0.31 13.03
CA TYR A 46 8.34 -0.14 11.88
C TYR A 46 7.61 1.19 11.96
N THR A 47 7.15 1.66 10.81
CA THR A 47 6.28 2.83 10.75
C THR A 47 4.85 2.45 10.39
N VAL A 48 3.88 3.16 10.93
CA VAL A 48 2.45 2.96 10.63
C VAL A 48 2.09 3.65 9.32
N GLY A 49 1.54 2.90 8.39
CA GLY A 49 0.77 3.38 7.24
C GLY A 49 -0.70 2.96 7.38
N ILE A 50 -1.59 3.68 6.73
CA ILE A 50 -3.02 3.34 6.65
C ILE A 50 -3.37 2.97 5.22
N TYR A 51 -4.00 1.82 5.02
CA TYR A 51 -4.76 1.53 3.80
C TYR A 51 -6.24 1.84 4.05
N GLY A 52 -6.91 2.57 3.16
CA GLY A 52 -8.35 2.79 3.26
C GLY A 52 -8.85 4.06 2.59
N PRO A 53 -10.10 4.47 2.90
CA PRO A 53 -10.74 5.65 2.31
C PRO A 53 -9.99 6.94 2.61
N ARG A 54 -10.10 7.91 1.70
CA ARG A 54 -9.41 9.21 1.77
C ARG A 54 -9.61 9.93 3.11
N ALA A 55 -10.83 9.99 3.63
CA ALA A 55 -11.15 10.64 4.90
C ALA A 55 -10.41 10.01 6.08
N ALA A 56 -10.32 8.68 6.14
CA ALA A 56 -9.59 7.97 7.18
C ALA A 56 -8.08 8.27 7.07
N GLY A 57 -7.53 8.24 5.84
CA GLY A 57 -6.13 8.60 5.58
C GLY A 57 -5.79 10.04 5.95
N ILE A 58 -6.65 11.00 5.59
CA ILE A 58 -6.52 12.42 5.97
C ILE A 58 -6.50 12.54 7.50
N ARG A 59 -7.48 11.95 8.19
CA ARG A 59 -7.56 12.10 9.65
C ARG A 59 -6.38 11.46 10.35
N ALA A 60 -5.97 10.26 9.94
CA ALA A 60 -4.81 9.58 10.52
C ALA A 60 -3.49 10.33 10.26
N HIS A 61 -3.40 11.06 9.15
CA HIS A 61 -2.27 11.97 8.89
C HIS A 61 -2.30 13.19 9.82
N GLU A 62 -3.45 13.86 9.94
CA GLU A 62 -3.61 15.07 10.76
C GLU A 62 -3.38 14.82 12.25
N THR A 63 -3.78 13.65 12.76
CA THR A 63 -3.50 13.25 14.15
C THR A 63 -2.10 12.68 14.35
N GLY A 64 -1.33 12.54 13.26
CA GLY A 64 0.02 11.95 13.28
C GLY A 64 0.04 10.46 13.59
N CYS A 65 -1.09 9.74 13.49
CA CYS A 65 -1.17 8.31 13.76
C CYS A 65 -0.60 7.46 12.61
N ALA A 66 -0.64 7.96 11.36
CA ALA A 66 -0.07 7.29 10.20
C ALA A 66 0.90 8.21 9.44
N LYS A 67 2.08 7.69 9.10
CA LYS A 67 3.08 8.43 8.30
C LYS A 67 2.65 8.53 6.84
N TYR A 68 2.13 7.45 6.27
CA TYR A 68 1.74 7.35 4.87
C TYR A 68 0.31 6.81 4.72
N SER A 69 -0.34 7.20 3.61
CA SER A 69 -1.66 6.70 3.24
C SER A 69 -1.60 5.92 1.93
N PHE A 70 -2.10 4.69 1.93
CA PHE A 70 -2.41 3.89 0.76
C PHE A 70 -3.92 3.98 0.51
N VAL A 71 -4.32 4.67 -0.54
CA VAL A 71 -5.73 5.00 -0.76
C VAL A 71 -6.45 3.83 -1.44
N SER A 72 -7.63 3.48 -0.93
CA SER A 72 -8.56 2.53 -1.56
C SER A 72 -9.34 3.22 -2.70
N GLY A 73 -8.64 3.65 -3.75
CA GLY A 73 -9.19 4.46 -4.84
C GLY A 73 -10.23 3.74 -5.71
N MET A 74 -10.24 2.40 -5.70
CA MET A 74 -11.23 1.58 -6.38
C MET A 74 -12.58 1.47 -5.67
N SER A 75 -12.72 2.09 -4.50
CA SER A 75 -13.99 2.13 -3.75
C SER A 75 -14.65 3.53 -3.83
N PRO A 76 -15.02 4.04 -5.02
CA PRO A 76 -15.49 5.41 -5.17
C PRO A 76 -16.84 5.66 -4.46
N ARG A 77 -17.55 4.61 -4.07
CA ARG A 77 -18.83 4.69 -3.34
C ARG A 77 -18.68 4.65 -1.82
N TYR A 78 -17.47 4.41 -1.30
CA TYR A 78 -17.25 4.54 0.13
C TYR A 78 -17.45 6.01 0.52
N SER A 79 -18.25 6.23 1.57
CA SER A 79 -18.54 7.51 2.21
C SER A 79 -17.27 8.28 2.52
N GLY A 80 -16.24 7.59 3.03
CA GLY A 80 -14.92 8.18 3.28
C GLY A 80 -14.10 8.56 2.03
N ASN A 81 -14.55 8.22 0.81
CA ASN A 81 -13.93 8.67 -0.46
C ASN A 81 -14.71 9.82 -1.11
N LEU A 82 -16.04 9.85 -0.94
CA LEU A 82 -16.91 10.82 -1.58
C LEU A 82 -16.64 12.25 -1.07
N GLY A 83 -16.24 13.14 -1.98
CA GLY A 83 -16.00 14.55 -1.66
C GLY A 83 -14.66 14.85 -0.97
N TYR A 84 -13.84 13.84 -0.69
CA TYR A 84 -12.52 14.03 -0.07
C TYR A 84 -11.39 14.05 -1.10
N PRO A 85 -10.40 14.95 -0.97
CA PRO A 85 -9.20 14.93 -1.79
C PRO A 85 -8.28 13.76 -1.41
N LEU A 86 -7.27 13.47 -2.22
CA LEU A 86 -6.21 12.54 -1.81
C LEU A 86 -5.52 13.07 -0.52
N PRO A 87 -5.23 12.21 0.48
CA PRO A 87 -4.51 12.61 1.68
C PRO A 87 -3.18 13.27 1.33
N LYS A 88 -2.79 14.33 2.04
CA LYS A 88 -1.51 15.03 1.78
C LYS A 88 -0.29 14.12 1.88
N ASN A 89 -0.38 12.98 2.58
CA ASN A 89 0.68 11.99 2.77
C ASN A 89 0.47 10.70 1.95
N TRP A 90 -0.36 10.72 0.90
CA TRP A 90 -0.59 9.53 0.07
C TRP A 90 0.71 9.00 -0.55
N SER A 91 0.95 7.69 -0.41
CA SER A 91 2.11 6.97 -0.95
C SER A 91 1.71 6.09 -2.13
N PHE A 92 0.54 5.44 -2.02
CA PHE A 92 -0.04 4.58 -3.04
C PHE A 92 -1.54 4.87 -3.20
N ASP A 93 -2.09 4.60 -4.38
CA ASP A 93 -3.53 4.68 -4.66
C ASP A 93 -3.94 3.51 -5.55
N GLN A 94 -4.89 2.70 -5.10
CA GLN A 94 -5.42 1.56 -5.83
C GLN A 94 -6.38 2.06 -6.90
N ILE A 95 -6.11 1.77 -8.17
CA ILE A 95 -6.84 2.40 -9.29
C ILE A 95 -7.58 1.43 -10.20
N SER A 96 -7.14 0.17 -10.30
CA SER A 96 -7.80 -0.84 -11.13
C SER A 96 -7.39 -2.24 -10.72
N THR A 97 -8.17 -3.25 -11.12
CA THR A 97 -7.76 -4.65 -11.05
C THR A 97 -7.40 -5.11 -12.46
N ILE A 98 -6.23 -5.70 -12.62
CA ILE A 98 -5.81 -6.38 -13.83
C ILE A 98 -5.91 -7.90 -13.66
N SER A 99 -6.02 -8.62 -14.76
CA SER A 99 -5.97 -10.08 -14.75
C SER A 99 -4.73 -10.58 -15.48
N ILE A 100 -4.04 -11.54 -14.88
CA ILE A 100 -2.87 -12.22 -15.47
C ILE A 100 -3.17 -13.71 -15.53
N GLY A 101 -2.79 -14.36 -16.64
CA GLY A 101 -3.05 -15.79 -16.87
C GLY A 101 -4.42 -16.06 -17.52
N ALA A 102 -4.81 -17.33 -17.55
CA ALA A 102 -6.07 -17.81 -18.13
C ALA A 102 -6.51 -19.14 -17.48
N GLY A 103 -7.79 -19.49 -17.60
CA GLY A 103 -8.34 -20.73 -17.01
C GLY A 103 -8.15 -20.79 -15.50
N GLU A 104 -7.70 -21.94 -15.00
CA GLU A 104 -7.37 -22.14 -13.57
C GLU A 104 -6.17 -21.30 -13.10
N GLY A 105 -5.32 -20.83 -14.03
CA GLY A 105 -4.19 -19.96 -13.74
C GLY A 105 -4.52 -18.46 -13.77
N LEU A 106 -5.80 -18.08 -13.88
CA LEU A 106 -6.22 -16.68 -13.87
C LEU A 106 -6.08 -16.10 -12.45
N ILE A 107 -5.28 -15.04 -12.32
CA ILE A 107 -5.09 -14.31 -11.06
C ILE A 107 -5.49 -12.84 -11.27
N LYS A 108 -6.29 -12.32 -10.35
CA LYS A 108 -6.63 -10.90 -10.27
C LYS A 108 -5.61 -10.18 -9.38
N ILE A 109 -5.06 -9.09 -9.89
CA ILE A 109 -4.04 -8.29 -9.21
C ILE A 109 -4.49 -6.84 -9.21
N ASP A 110 -4.52 -6.23 -8.03
CA ASP A 110 -4.82 -4.81 -7.94
C ASP A 110 -3.59 -3.99 -8.35
N ASN A 111 -3.84 -3.09 -9.28
CA ASN A 111 -2.88 -2.14 -9.83
C ASN A 111 -2.95 -0.83 -9.04
N ASN A 112 -1.80 -0.42 -8.54
CA ASN A 112 -1.65 0.74 -7.68
C ASN A 112 -0.70 1.74 -8.34
N ILE A 113 -1.01 3.02 -8.25
CA ILE A 113 -0.07 4.10 -8.59
C ILE A 113 0.70 4.53 -7.35
N SER A 114 1.92 5.03 -7.53
CA SER A 114 2.76 5.51 -6.43
C SER A 114 3.03 7.01 -6.56
N SER A 115 3.05 7.72 -5.43
CA SER A 115 3.50 9.11 -5.35
C SER A 115 5.01 9.24 -5.22
N GLY A 116 5.73 8.14 -5.00
CA GLY A 116 7.17 8.11 -4.73
C GLY A 116 7.56 8.46 -3.28
N ARG A 117 6.60 8.67 -2.37
CA ARG A 117 6.89 9.01 -0.96
C ARG A 117 7.31 7.83 -0.10
N ASP A 118 6.76 6.66 -0.42
CA ASP A 118 7.19 5.38 0.10
C ASP A 118 7.65 4.56 -1.10
N LEU A 119 8.92 4.18 -1.10
CA LEU A 119 9.51 3.38 -2.17
C LEU A 119 9.29 1.88 -1.96
N GLY A 120 8.62 1.50 -0.86
CA GLY A 120 8.44 0.13 -0.45
C GLY A 120 9.75 -0.50 -0.01
N GLN A 121 9.83 -1.82 -0.16
CA GLN A 121 11.02 -2.61 0.17
C GLN A 121 11.44 -3.41 -1.07
N SER A 122 12.71 -3.30 -1.45
CA SER A 122 13.28 -4.07 -2.56
C SER A 122 13.77 -5.45 -2.15
N SER A 123 13.81 -5.75 -0.85
CA SER A 123 14.19 -7.04 -0.31
C SER A 123 13.49 -7.33 1.02
N VAL A 124 13.33 -8.61 1.32
CA VAL A 124 12.92 -9.13 2.63
C VAL A 124 13.99 -10.09 3.11
N LYS A 125 14.04 -10.36 4.42
CA LYS A 125 14.90 -11.39 5.01
C LYS A 125 14.03 -12.50 5.59
N PRO A 126 13.58 -13.46 4.76
CA PRO A 126 12.85 -14.62 5.25
C PRO A 126 13.73 -15.36 6.26
N VAL A 127 13.16 -15.74 7.38
CA VAL A 127 13.77 -16.74 8.26
C VAL A 127 13.18 -18.08 7.84
N GLU A 128 13.98 -19.15 7.77
CA GLU A 128 13.42 -20.47 7.50
C GLU A 128 12.52 -20.89 8.65
N HIS A 129 11.20 -20.89 8.42
CA HIS A 129 10.26 -21.44 9.38
C HIS A 129 10.13 -22.95 9.17
N ILE A 130 10.69 -23.70 10.11
CA ILE A 130 10.75 -25.17 10.11
C ILE A 130 9.34 -25.81 10.21
N ASN A 131 8.31 -25.02 10.54
CA ASN A 131 6.95 -25.52 10.84
C ASN A 131 5.97 -25.44 9.66
N GLY A 132 6.43 -25.11 8.44
CA GLY A 132 5.62 -25.20 7.22
C GLY A 132 4.51 -24.15 7.04
N LEU A 133 4.42 -23.16 7.93
CA LEU A 133 3.49 -22.03 7.80
C LEU A 133 3.94 -21.02 6.73
N ASP A 134 5.24 -20.97 6.43
CA ASP A 134 5.78 -20.18 5.34
C ASP A 134 6.26 -21.10 4.22
N TYR A 135 5.69 -20.95 3.03
CA TYR A 135 6.23 -21.57 1.83
C TYR A 135 7.40 -20.70 1.35
N PRO A 136 8.61 -21.27 1.15
CA PRO A 136 9.73 -20.49 0.63
C PRO A 136 9.33 -19.88 -0.70
N LEU A 137 9.60 -18.58 -0.89
CA LEU A 137 9.37 -17.89 -2.15
C LEU A 137 10.20 -18.61 -3.24
N ARG A 138 9.58 -19.54 -3.96
CA ARG A 138 10.25 -20.28 -5.03
C ARG A 138 10.66 -19.27 -6.11
N ASN A 139 11.92 -19.34 -6.53
CA ASN A 139 12.55 -18.47 -7.53
C ASN A 139 11.74 -18.30 -8.84
N ASN A 140 10.83 -19.22 -9.14
CA ASN A 140 10.04 -19.22 -10.38
C ASN A 140 9.04 -18.05 -10.49
N PHE A 141 8.56 -17.48 -9.37
CA PHE A 141 7.62 -16.35 -9.42
C PHE A 141 8.30 -15.00 -9.72
N ILE A 142 9.59 -14.86 -9.41
CA ILE A 142 10.35 -13.62 -9.66
C ILE A 142 10.62 -13.39 -11.15
N ILE A 143 10.72 -14.48 -11.94
CA ILE A 143 11.01 -14.39 -13.38
C ILE A 143 9.82 -13.82 -14.17
N LEU A 144 8.59 -14.02 -13.70
CA LEU A 144 7.38 -13.50 -14.35
C LEU A 144 7.22 -11.99 -14.14
N ALA A 145 7.51 -11.47 -12.94
CA ALA A 145 7.43 -10.03 -12.64
C ALA A 145 8.49 -9.18 -13.38
N LYS A 146 9.61 -9.78 -13.78
CA LYS A 146 10.67 -9.11 -14.57
C LYS A 146 10.38 -9.08 -16.08
N LYS A 147 9.37 -9.80 -16.56
CA LYS A 147 9.05 -9.89 -18.00
C LYS A 147 8.01 -8.88 -18.49
N THR A 148 7.41 -8.07 -17.62
CA THR A 148 6.59 -6.91 -18.02
C THR A 148 7.48 -5.80 -18.58
N PRO A 149 7.39 -5.45 -19.89
CA PRO A 149 8.21 -4.39 -20.45
C PRO A 149 7.82 -3.04 -19.87
N SER A 150 8.81 -2.22 -19.48
CA SER A 150 8.59 -0.81 -19.20
C SER A 150 8.21 -0.09 -20.50
N SER A 151 6.94 0.24 -20.68
CA SER A 151 6.52 1.10 -21.78
C SER A 151 6.95 2.54 -21.51
N ARG A 152 8.18 2.92 -21.92
CA ARG A 152 8.56 4.31 -22.18
C ARG A 152 9.38 4.38 -23.47
N GLY A 153 8.68 4.27 -24.60
CA GLY A 153 9.17 4.82 -25.86
C GLY A 153 8.98 6.33 -25.82
N VAL A 154 10.06 7.07 -25.56
CA VAL A 154 10.10 8.52 -25.82
C VAL A 154 10.13 8.69 -27.34
N LYS A 155 9.02 9.14 -27.94
CA LYS A 155 9.03 9.59 -29.34
C LYS A 155 9.74 10.94 -29.38
N GLY A 156 10.94 10.95 -29.97
CA GLY A 156 11.67 12.17 -30.30
C GLY A 156 10.84 13.05 -31.25
N HIS A 157 10.72 14.33 -30.91
CA HIS A 157 10.22 15.37 -31.79
C HIS A 157 11.36 15.76 -32.74
N SER A 158 11.17 15.57 -34.05
CA SER A 158 12.05 16.16 -35.06
C SER A 158 11.75 17.67 -35.16
N PRO A 159 12.77 18.54 -35.19
CA PRO A 159 12.55 19.97 -35.38
C PRO A 159 12.17 20.25 -36.83
N VAL A 160 11.10 21.02 -37.02
CA VAL A 160 10.71 21.58 -38.32
C VAL A 160 11.65 22.75 -38.62
N SER A 161 12.48 22.60 -39.64
CA SER A 161 13.28 23.68 -40.22
C SER A 161 12.37 24.71 -40.90
N ARG A 162 12.58 25.98 -40.60
CA ARG A 162 12.23 27.09 -41.49
C ARG A 162 13.42 27.38 -42.40
#